data_AF-A0A5C4LPP6-F1
#
_entry.id   AF-A0A5C4LPP6-F1
#
_cell.length_a   1.000
_cell.length_b   1.000
_cell.length_c   1.000
_cell.angle_alpha   90.00
_cell.angle_beta   90.00
_cell.angle_gamma   90.00
#
_symmetry.space_group_name_H-M   'P 1'
#
loop_
_entity.id
_entity.type
_entity.pdbx_description
1 polymer ?
#
loop_
_entity_poly.entity_id
_entity_poly.type
_entity_poly.pdbx_seq_one_letter_code
_entity_poly.pdbx_strand_id
1 'polypeptide(L)'
;MAEAEKKVAKRTGRPPKNPELGKRINVMFRLNEARRDQLMRDAERNGRSMSEEIEYRLERSYTDVDAISRYFGRPETVELALTISSLSDRIEKETGKKWSEDSYTMKMFYSAITRIMHLYFEEHKGELLSKPEIGKNQKLPADHPGYFLGMTCADALSLAMGLDTSVKKNWDEFMKTRQDQTQANN
;
A
#
# COMPACT_ATOMS: atom_id res chain seq x y z
N MET A 1 43.40 -72.85 7.66
CA MET A 1 42.56 -72.06 8.57
C MET A 1 43.07 -70.63 8.49
N ALA A 2 42.31 -69.72 7.89
CA ALA A 2 42.63 -68.30 7.84
C ALA A 2 41.35 -67.54 8.19
N GLU A 3 41.40 -66.89 9.35
CA GLU A 3 40.32 -66.11 9.97
C GLU A 3 40.30 -64.72 9.33
N ALA A 4 39.20 -64.37 8.67
CA ALA A 4 39.06 -63.07 8.02
C ALA A 4 38.47 -62.05 9.02
N GLU A 5 39.32 -61.13 9.46
CA GLU A 5 38.94 -60.01 10.34
C GLU A 5 37.89 -59.10 9.68
N LYS A 6 36.76 -58.90 10.37
CA LYS A 6 35.65 -58.05 9.93
C LYS A 6 35.89 -56.61 10.42
N LYS A 7 36.31 -55.70 9.54
CA LYS A 7 36.42 -54.25 9.83
C LYS A 7 35.05 -53.64 10.13
N VAL A 8 34.86 -53.10 11.32
CA VAL A 8 33.66 -52.37 11.74
C VAL A 8 33.69 -50.95 11.17
N ALA A 9 32.69 -50.58 10.36
CA ALA A 9 32.53 -49.24 9.81
C ALA A 9 32.19 -48.22 10.93
N LYS A 10 32.96 -47.12 11.01
CA LYS A 10 32.69 -46.01 11.93
C LYS A 10 31.37 -45.32 11.56
N ARG A 11 30.45 -45.22 12.53
CA ARG A 11 29.22 -44.44 12.43
C ARG A 11 29.57 -42.95 12.41
N THR A 12 29.66 -42.36 11.22
CA THR A 12 29.70 -40.91 11.04
C THR A 12 28.36 -40.32 11.48
N GLY A 13 28.37 -39.51 12.54
CA GLY A 13 27.21 -38.73 12.97
C GLY A 13 26.78 -37.72 11.91
N ARG A 14 25.53 -37.26 11.99
CA ARG A 14 24.97 -36.26 11.06
C ARG A 14 25.80 -34.97 11.12
N PRO A 15 26.14 -34.35 9.97
CA PRO A 15 26.82 -33.06 9.95
C PRO A 15 26.08 -32.01 10.80
N PRO A 16 26.82 -31.13 11.50
CA PRO A 16 26.23 -30.07 12.31
C PRO A 16 25.40 -29.12 11.44
N LYS A 17 24.27 -28.65 11.97
CA LYS A 17 23.39 -27.69 11.28
C LYS A 17 24.09 -26.34 11.15
N ASN A 18 23.91 -25.68 10.00
CA ASN A 18 24.42 -24.33 9.76
C ASN A 18 23.89 -23.36 10.85
N PRO A 19 24.77 -22.70 11.63
CA PRO A 19 24.36 -21.77 12.70
C PRO A 19 23.64 -20.51 12.20
N GLU A 20 23.79 -20.14 10.92
CA GLU A 20 23.18 -18.91 10.36
C GLU A 20 21.66 -19.00 10.19
N LEU A 21 21.09 -20.20 10.10
CA LEU A 21 19.66 -20.40 9.79
C LEU A 21 18.75 -20.46 11.03
N GLY A 22 19.28 -20.19 12.22
CA GLY A 22 18.52 -20.25 13.46
C GLY A 22 17.91 -21.63 13.76
N LYS A 23 17.29 -21.77 14.94
CA LYS A 23 16.60 -23.01 15.30
C LYS A 23 15.19 -22.98 14.74
N ARG A 24 14.92 -23.75 13.68
CA ARG A 24 13.55 -23.96 13.16
C ARG A 24 12.67 -24.60 14.24
N ILE A 25 11.56 -23.95 14.58
CA ILE A 25 10.54 -24.46 15.50
C ILE A 25 9.44 -25.16 14.68
N ASN A 26 8.97 -26.32 15.13
CA ASN A 26 7.84 -26.98 14.49
C ASN A 26 6.54 -26.24 14.88
N VAL A 27 5.83 -25.71 13.89
CA VAL A 27 4.55 -25.02 14.06
C VAL A 27 3.47 -25.83 13.35
N MET A 28 2.42 -26.21 14.10
CA MET A 28 1.27 -26.92 13.56
C MET A 28 0.13 -25.95 13.32
N PHE A 29 -0.42 -25.93 12.11
CA PHE A 29 -1.58 -25.12 11.74
C PHE A 29 -2.54 -25.95 10.89
N ARG A 30 -3.82 -25.56 10.87
CA ARG A 30 -4.87 -26.24 10.12
C ARG A 30 -5.16 -25.47 8.83
N LEU A 31 -5.18 -26.18 7.71
CA LEU A 31 -5.61 -25.65 6.41
C LEU A 31 -6.81 -26.45 5.90
N ASN A 32 -7.65 -25.81 5.09
CA ASN A 32 -8.58 -26.57 4.27
C ASN A 32 -7.83 -27.26 3.11
N GLU A 33 -8.45 -28.28 2.53
CA GLU A 33 -7.85 -29.11 1.49
C GLU A 33 -7.45 -28.30 0.26
N ALA A 34 -8.34 -27.43 -0.22
CA ALA A 34 -8.08 -26.59 -1.38
C ALA A 34 -6.84 -25.70 -1.23
N ARG A 35 -6.62 -25.10 -0.04
CA ARG A 35 -5.44 -24.27 0.24
C ARG A 35 -4.18 -25.10 0.46
N ARG A 36 -4.29 -26.29 1.03
CA ARG A 36 -3.17 -27.23 1.15
C ARG A 36 -2.66 -27.60 -0.24
N ASP A 37 -3.55 -28.00 -1.13
CA ASP A 37 -3.21 -28.44 -2.49
C ASP A 37 -2.62 -27.29 -3.31
N GLN A 38 -3.21 -26.10 -3.18
CA GLN A 38 -2.67 -24.90 -3.82
C GLN A 38 -1.24 -24.62 -3.35
N LEU A 39 -0.99 -24.69 -2.04
CA LEU A 39 0.32 -24.44 -1.46
C LEU A 39 1.35 -25.51 -1.89
N MET A 40 0.95 -26.78 -1.98
CA MET A 40 1.82 -27.85 -2.49
C MET A 40 2.20 -27.62 -3.96
N ARG A 41 1.22 -27.29 -4.82
CA ARG A 41 1.49 -26.95 -6.23
C ARG A 41 2.46 -25.78 -6.36
N ASP A 42 2.27 -24.75 -5.55
CA ASP A 42 3.12 -23.57 -5.59
C ASP A 42 4.54 -23.86 -5.08
N ALA A 43 4.67 -24.67 -4.02
CA ALA A 43 5.96 -25.11 -3.49
C ALA A 43 6.73 -25.94 -4.53
N GLU A 44 6.08 -26.91 -5.18
CA GLU A 44 6.66 -27.71 -6.27
C GLU A 44 7.10 -26.82 -7.44
N ARG A 45 6.23 -25.90 -7.90
CA ARG A 45 6.55 -24.95 -8.97
C ARG A 45 7.77 -24.09 -8.64
N ASN A 46 7.92 -23.70 -7.39
CA ASN A 46 9.00 -22.83 -6.93
C ASN A 46 10.26 -23.60 -6.48
N GLY A 47 10.26 -24.94 -6.56
CA GLY A 47 11.38 -25.78 -6.11
C GLY A 47 11.63 -25.72 -4.60
N ARG A 48 10.59 -25.48 -3.79
CA ARG A 48 10.64 -25.36 -2.33
C ARG A 48 9.87 -26.48 -1.65
N SER A 49 10.24 -26.82 -0.42
CA SER A 49 9.33 -27.60 0.42
C SER A 49 8.11 -26.77 0.82
N MET A 50 7.01 -27.43 1.17
CA MET A 50 5.80 -26.75 1.65
C MET A 50 6.10 -25.80 2.82
N SER A 51 6.95 -26.22 3.76
CA SER A 51 7.38 -25.39 4.89
C SER A 51 8.18 -24.16 4.47
N GLU A 52 9.10 -24.29 3.51
CA GLU A 52 9.88 -23.17 2.98
C GLU A 52 9.03 -22.18 2.18
N GLU A 53 8.03 -22.66 1.44
CA GLU A 53 7.07 -21.80 0.74
C GLU A 53 6.18 -21.03 1.73
N ILE A 54 5.81 -21.65 2.86
CA ILE A 54 5.09 -20.96 3.95
C ILE A 54 5.97 -19.87 4.58
N GLU A 55 7.21 -20.22 4.94
CA GLU A 55 8.18 -19.28 5.53
C GLU A 55 8.43 -18.11 4.58
N TYR A 56 8.65 -18.39 3.28
CA TYR A 56 8.81 -17.36 2.26
C TYR A 56 7.60 -16.43 2.16
N ARG A 57 6.37 -16.97 2.18
CA ARG A 57 5.16 -16.15 2.12
C ARG A 57 4.93 -15.34 3.37
N LEU A 58 5.24 -15.88 4.55
CA LEU A 58 5.16 -15.16 5.81
C LEU A 58 6.17 -14.01 5.84
N GLU A 59 7.42 -14.29 5.51
CA GLU A 59 8.47 -13.27 5.42
C GLU A 59 8.10 -12.17 4.43
N ARG A 60 7.59 -12.56 3.26
CA ARG A 60 7.09 -11.62 2.27
C ARG A 60 5.88 -10.84 2.76
N SER A 61 4.97 -11.44 3.52
CA SER A 61 3.82 -10.72 4.08
C SER A 61 4.24 -9.64 5.07
N TYR A 62 5.26 -9.90 5.88
CA TYR A 62 5.84 -8.88 6.77
C TYR A 62 6.61 -7.82 5.97
N THR A 63 7.41 -8.25 5.00
CA THR A 63 8.20 -7.34 4.14
C THR A 63 7.31 -6.45 3.29
N ASP A 64 6.21 -6.96 2.72
CA ASP A 64 5.30 -6.20 1.87
C ASP A 64 4.51 -5.19 2.72
N VAL A 65 4.07 -5.55 3.94
CA VAL A 65 3.45 -4.60 4.88
C VAL A 65 4.44 -3.53 5.32
N ASP A 66 5.68 -3.92 5.66
CA ASP A 66 6.75 -2.99 6.00
C ASP A 66 7.13 -2.10 4.82
N ALA A 67 7.20 -2.64 3.60
CA ALA A 67 7.52 -1.89 2.40
C ALA A 67 6.40 -0.89 2.09
N ILE A 68 5.15 -1.33 2.15
CA ILE A 68 3.99 -0.45 1.97
C ILE A 68 3.99 0.66 3.03
N SER A 69 4.22 0.35 4.30
CA SER A 69 4.35 1.38 5.35
C SER A 69 5.60 2.26 5.20
N ARG A 70 6.71 1.75 4.66
CA ARG A 70 7.91 2.56 4.35
C ARG A 70 7.66 3.55 3.23
N TYR A 71 6.90 3.18 2.20
CA TYR A 71 6.65 4.03 1.03
C TYR A 71 5.42 4.92 1.18
N PHE A 72 4.33 4.41 1.77
CA PHE A 72 3.07 5.13 1.95
C PHE A 72 2.91 5.70 3.36
N GLY A 73 3.83 5.43 4.28
CA GLY A 73 3.81 5.98 5.63
C GLY A 73 2.83 5.26 6.54
N ARG A 74 1.97 6.03 7.21
CA ARG A 74 1.09 5.50 8.26
C ARG A 74 -0.02 4.60 7.69
N PRO A 75 -0.55 3.63 8.47
CA PRO A 75 -1.61 2.72 8.00
C PRO A 75 -2.82 3.44 7.38
N GLU A 76 -3.21 4.59 7.90
CA GLU A 76 -4.34 5.39 7.40
C GLU A 76 -4.07 5.93 5.98
N THR A 77 -2.81 6.26 5.67
CA THR A 77 -2.41 6.73 4.34
C THR A 77 -2.41 5.58 3.33
N VAL A 78 -2.02 4.38 3.77
CA VAL A 78 -2.11 3.16 2.96
C VAL A 78 -3.56 2.85 2.60
N GLU A 79 -4.46 2.90 3.58
CA GLU A 79 -5.89 2.65 3.37
C GLU A 79 -6.50 3.63 2.37
N LEU A 80 -6.18 4.92 2.52
CA LEU A 80 -6.62 5.95 1.57
C LEU A 80 -6.07 5.69 0.16
N ALA A 81 -4.80 5.34 0.02
CA ALA A 81 -4.18 5.02 -1.27
C ALA A 81 -4.84 3.80 -1.96
N LEU A 82 -5.12 2.73 -1.19
CA LEU A 82 -5.82 1.54 -1.69
C LEU A 82 -7.26 1.86 -2.10
N THR A 83 -7.92 2.76 -1.38
CA THR A 83 -9.27 3.24 -1.72
C THR A 83 -9.26 4.00 -3.04
N ILE A 84 -8.29 4.90 -3.24
CA ILE A 84 -8.12 5.63 -4.50
C ILE A 84 -7.80 4.67 -5.66
N SER A 85 -6.96 3.66 -5.44
CA SER A 85 -6.68 2.63 -6.45
C SER A 85 -7.91 1.80 -6.81
N SER A 86 -8.73 1.44 -5.83
CA SER A 86 -9.99 0.71 -6.09
C SER A 86 -10.98 1.56 -6.87
N LEU A 87 -10.96 2.88 -6.63
CA LEU A 87 -11.80 3.84 -7.35
C LEU A 87 -11.38 3.97 -8.82
N SER A 88 -10.08 4.03 -9.12
CA SER A 88 -9.62 4.05 -10.52
C SER A 88 -10.10 2.81 -11.26
N ASP A 89 -9.90 1.62 -10.69
CA ASP A 89 -10.30 0.36 -11.32
C ASP A 89 -11.80 0.32 -11.63
N ARG A 90 -12.62 0.82 -10.70
CA ARG A 90 -14.06 0.83 -10.89
C ARG A 90 -14.47 1.82 -11.98
N ILE A 91 -13.91 3.02 -11.98
CA ILE A 91 -14.25 4.04 -12.98
C ILE A 91 -13.81 3.60 -14.37
N GLU A 92 -12.62 3.02 -14.52
CA GLU A 92 -12.15 2.50 -15.81
C GLU A 92 -13.02 1.37 -16.35
N LYS A 93 -13.55 0.50 -15.47
CA LYS A 93 -14.51 -0.55 -15.85
C LYS A 93 -15.84 0.02 -16.34
N GLU A 94 -16.34 1.07 -15.67
CA GLU A 94 -17.62 1.70 -16.04
C GLU A 94 -17.50 2.53 -17.33
N THR A 95 -16.38 3.24 -17.54
CA THR A 95 -16.18 4.05 -18.75
C THR A 95 -15.59 3.26 -19.92
N GLY A 96 -15.00 2.09 -19.65
CA GLY A 96 -14.31 1.25 -20.64
C GLY A 96 -12.97 1.83 -21.12
N LYS A 97 -12.44 2.87 -20.46
CA LYS A 97 -11.21 3.57 -20.86
C LYS A 97 -10.34 3.85 -19.65
N LYS A 98 -9.03 4.02 -19.87
CA LYS A 98 -8.10 4.41 -18.81
C LYS A 98 -8.24 5.88 -18.44
N TRP A 99 -8.18 6.18 -17.15
CA TRP A 99 -8.31 7.56 -16.67
C TRP A 99 -7.14 8.44 -17.10
N SER A 100 -5.95 7.86 -17.30
CA SER A 100 -4.74 8.57 -17.72
C SER A 100 -4.71 8.91 -19.21
N GLU A 101 -5.60 8.30 -20.01
CA GLU A 101 -5.59 8.41 -21.48
C GLU A 101 -6.86 9.10 -22.03
N ASP A 102 -7.95 9.17 -21.26
CA ASP A 102 -9.23 9.73 -21.68
C ASP A 102 -9.72 10.87 -20.76
N SER A 103 -9.97 12.05 -21.33
CA SER A 103 -10.31 13.25 -20.57
C SER A 103 -11.65 13.17 -19.82
N TYR A 104 -12.62 12.41 -20.33
CA TYR A 104 -13.90 12.20 -19.65
C TYR A 104 -13.71 11.30 -18.42
N THR A 105 -12.98 10.20 -18.58
CA THR A 105 -12.65 9.26 -17.50
C THR A 105 -11.77 9.94 -16.44
N MET A 106 -10.80 10.76 -16.85
CA MET A 106 -9.99 11.58 -15.95
C MET A 106 -10.85 12.49 -15.07
N LYS A 107 -11.84 13.18 -15.66
CA LYS A 107 -12.75 14.08 -14.91
C LYS A 107 -13.61 13.30 -13.90
N MET A 108 -14.08 12.11 -14.27
CA MET A 108 -14.82 11.22 -13.37
C MET A 108 -13.95 10.78 -12.19
N PHE A 109 -12.72 10.35 -12.47
CA PHE A 109 -11.75 9.94 -11.45
C PHE A 109 -11.42 11.08 -10.49
N TYR A 110 -11.10 12.27 -11.01
CA TYR A 110 -10.83 13.45 -10.21
C TYR A 110 -12.01 13.85 -9.30
N SER A 111 -13.24 13.84 -9.85
CA SER A 111 -14.46 14.13 -9.09
C SER A 111 -14.66 13.14 -7.93
N ALA A 112 -14.44 11.86 -8.20
CA ALA A 112 -14.60 10.81 -7.21
C ALA A 112 -13.52 10.85 -6.12
N ILE A 113 -12.25 11.13 -6.46
CA ILE A 113 -11.20 11.41 -5.45
C ILE A 113 -11.62 12.58 -4.57
N THR A 114 -12.06 13.69 -5.18
CA THR A 114 -12.50 14.88 -4.43
C THR A 114 -13.61 14.51 -3.43
N ARG A 115 -14.57 13.67 -3.86
CA ARG A 115 -15.67 13.22 -3.01
C ARG A 115 -15.20 12.33 -1.86
N ILE A 116 -14.33 11.36 -2.13
CA ILE A 116 -13.78 10.46 -1.10
C ILE A 116 -12.95 11.24 -0.10
N MET A 117 -12.07 12.14 -0.55
CA MET A 117 -11.27 12.98 0.33
C MET A 117 -12.16 13.81 1.25
N HIS A 118 -13.22 14.43 0.70
CA HIS A 118 -14.18 15.17 1.52
C HIS A 118 -14.84 14.27 2.59
N LEU A 119 -15.37 13.10 2.22
CA LEU A 119 -16.02 12.18 3.15
C LEU A 119 -15.05 11.65 4.22
N TYR A 120 -13.86 11.23 3.80
CA TYR A 120 -12.82 10.71 4.67
C TYR A 120 -12.46 11.75 5.75
N PHE A 121 -12.21 13.00 5.35
CA PHE A 121 -11.91 14.03 6.33
C PHE A 121 -13.11 14.44 7.18
N GLU A 122 -14.33 14.47 6.65
CA GLU A 122 -15.53 14.76 7.43
C GLU A 122 -15.76 13.70 8.53
N GLU A 123 -15.59 12.42 8.21
CA GLU A 123 -15.74 11.31 9.17
C GLU A 123 -14.67 11.35 10.27
N HIS A 124 -13.42 11.65 9.91
CA HIS A 124 -12.29 11.69 10.85
C HIS A 124 -12.11 13.03 11.57
N LYS A 125 -12.96 14.04 11.30
CA LYS A 125 -12.94 15.33 12.00
C LYS A 125 -13.03 15.18 13.53
N GLY A 126 -13.74 14.17 14.02
CA GLY A 126 -13.90 13.91 15.45
C GLY A 126 -12.60 13.51 16.16
N GLU A 127 -11.69 12.82 15.47
CA GLU A 127 -10.41 12.35 16.02
C GLU A 127 -9.28 13.36 15.79
N LEU A 128 -9.34 14.16 14.71
CA LEU A 128 -8.37 15.20 14.38
C LEU A 128 -8.40 16.43 15.31
N LEU A 129 -9.46 16.59 16.12
CA LEU A 129 -9.69 17.79 16.93
C LEU A 129 -9.27 17.68 18.41
N SER A 130 -8.51 16.66 18.82
CA SER A 130 -7.87 16.66 20.14
C SER A 130 -6.61 17.55 20.19
N LYS A 131 -6.83 18.87 20.01
CA LYS A 131 -6.03 20.07 20.35
C LYS A 131 -4.79 20.44 19.51
N PRO A 132 -4.50 21.75 19.30
CA PRO A 132 -5.05 22.91 20.00
C PRO A 132 -6.22 23.58 19.26
N GLU A 133 -7.12 24.16 20.05
CA GLU A 133 -8.29 24.91 19.60
C GLU A 133 -7.87 26.12 18.76
N ILE A 134 -7.84 25.95 17.43
CA ILE A 134 -8.20 27.06 16.55
C ILE A 134 -9.71 27.20 16.74
N GLY A 135 -10.14 28.30 17.37
CA GLY A 135 -11.52 28.53 17.77
C GLY A 135 -12.50 28.15 16.66
N LYS A 136 -13.61 27.50 17.05
CA LYS A 136 -14.57 26.72 16.24
C LYS A 136 -15.15 27.39 14.97
N ASN A 137 -14.74 28.60 14.61
CA ASN A 137 -15.20 29.35 13.44
C ASN A 137 -14.09 30.09 12.67
N GLN A 138 -12.81 29.81 12.89
CA GLN A 138 -11.76 30.44 12.10
C GLN A 138 -11.39 29.55 10.90
N LYS A 139 -11.89 29.91 9.71
CA LYS A 139 -11.28 29.43 8.46
C LYS A 139 -9.80 29.78 8.53
N LEU A 140 -8.92 28.78 8.38
CA LEU A 140 -7.49 29.03 8.22
C LEU A 140 -7.33 30.04 7.09
N PRO A 141 -6.70 31.21 7.34
CA PRO A 141 -6.53 32.19 6.29
C PRO A 141 -5.64 31.58 5.20
N ALA A 142 -5.81 32.01 3.95
CA ALA A 142 -5.12 31.41 2.79
C ALA A 142 -3.58 31.52 2.90
N ASP A 143 -3.10 32.40 3.78
CA ASP A 143 -1.70 32.62 4.13
C ASP A 143 -1.23 31.80 5.34
N HIS A 144 -2.05 30.89 5.88
CA HIS A 144 -1.66 30.08 7.03
C HIS A 144 -0.48 29.16 6.66
N PRO A 145 0.60 29.10 7.45
CA PRO A 145 1.83 28.37 7.11
C PRO A 145 1.60 26.87 6.85
N GLY A 146 0.58 26.27 7.45
CA GLY A 146 0.19 24.87 7.16
C GLY A 146 -0.36 24.64 5.74
N TYR A 147 -1.05 25.63 5.15
CA TYR A 147 -1.53 25.56 3.77
C TYR A 147 -0.36 25.64 2.78
N PHE A 148 0.59 26.54 3.05
CA PHE A 148 1.83 26.65 2.28
C PHE A 148 2.66 25.37 2.35
N LEU A 149 2.76 24.73 3.51
CA LEU A 149 3.54 23.49 3.65
C LEU A 149 2.97 22.36 2.77
N GLY A 150 1.65 22.14 2.81
CA GLY A 150 1.00 21.12 1.98
C GLY A 150 1.22 21.35 0.48
N MET A 151 1.05 22.59 0.02
CA MET A 151 1.31 22.96 -1.38
C MET A 151 2.78 22.82 -1.76
N THR A 152 3.70 23.20 -0.88
CA THR A 152 5.15 23.07 -1.12
C THR A 152 5.55 21.61 -1.25
N CYS A 153 5.01 20.74 -0.40
CA CYS A 153 5.23 19.29 -0.50
C CYS A 153 4.68 18.72 -1.82
N ALA A 154 3.48 19.15 -2.24
CA ALA A 154 2.90 18.73 -3.51
C ALA A 154 3.73 19.19 -4.72
N ASP A 155 4.22 20.43 -4.72
CA ASP A 155 5.10 20.96 -5.77
C ASP A 155 6.41 20.17 -5.86
N ALA A 156 7.05 19.89 -4.72
CA ALA A 156 8.31 19.14 -4.66
C ALA A 156 8.15 17.71 -5.21
N LEU A 157 7.05 17.02 -4.84
CA LEU A 157 6.74 15.70 -5.37
C LEU A 157 6.41 15.73 -6.87
N SER A 158 5.65 16.73 -7.32
CA SER A 158 5.32 16.90 -8.73
C SER A 158 6.58 17.07 -9.57
N LEU A 159 7.54 17.89 -9.12
CA LEU A 159 8.85 18.03 -9.75
C LEU A 159 9.63 16.71 -9.78
N ALA A 160 9.65 15.97 -8.67
CA ALA A 160 10.33 14.67 -8.60
C ALA A 160 9.72 13.63 -9.56
N MET A 161 8.41 13.74 -9.83
CA MET A 161 7.70 12.90 -10.82
C MET A 161 7.88 13.39 -12.27
N GLY A 162 8.62 14.48 -12.50
CA GLY A 162 8.81 15.07 -13.83
C GLY A 162 7.57 15.79 -14.36
N LEU A 163 6.63 16.15 -13.48
CA LEU A 163 5.43 16.89 -13.86
C LEU A 163 5.76 18.39 -14.00
N ASP A 164 5.17 19.02 -15.02
CA ASP A 164 5.29 20.45 -15.23
C ASP A 164 4.45 21.23 -14.21
N THR A 165 5.12 21.84 -13.23
CA THR A 165 4.48 22.65 -12.19
C THR A 165 4.10 24.06 -12.67
N SER A 166 4.44 24.45 -13.92
CA SER A 166 4.05 25.74 -14.50
C SER A 166 2.55 25.84 -14.83
N VAL A 167 1.84 24.70 -14.82
CA VAL A 167 0.37 24.61 -14.96
C VAL A 167 -0.39 25.24 -13.78
N LYS A 168 0.31 25.73 -12.75
CA LYS A 168 -0.24 26.45 -11.59
C LYS A 168 -1.26 27.55 -11.97
N LYS A 169 -1.09 28.21 -13.12
CA LYS A 169 -2.04 29.20 -13.67
C LYS A 169 -3.46 28.65 -13.89
N ASN A 170 -3.63 27.37 -14.22
CA ASN A 170 -4.93 26.74 -14.43
C ASN A 170 -5.63 26.32 -13.13
N TRP A 171 -4.92 26.21 -12.01
CA TRP A 171 -5.51 25.74 -10.75
C TRP A 171 -6.40 26.79 -10.09
N ASP A 172 -5.94 28.04 -10.03
CA ASP A 172 -6.73 29.15 -9.47
C ASP A 172 -7.98 29.44 -10.31
N GLU A 173 -7.86 29.28 -11.63
CA GLU A 173 -8.96 29.43 -12.58
C GLU A 173 -9.96 28.26 -12.45
N PHE A 174 -9.47 27.02 -12.31
CA PHE A 174 -10.28 25.83 -12.04
C PHE A 174 -11.06 25.94 -10.71
N MET A 175 -10.40 26.39 -9.63
CA MET A 175 -11.02 26.53 -8.31
C MET A 175 -12.07 27.66 -8.28
N LYS A 176 -11.83 28.78 -8.98
CA LYS A 176 -12.86 29.83 -9.18
C LYS A 176 -14.09 29.30 -9.91
N THR A 177 -13.89 28.55 -11.00
CA THR A 177 -14.99 28.02 -11.81
C THR A 177 -15.94 27.11 -11.02
N ARG A 178 -15.42 26.35 -10.04
CA ARG A 178 -16.26 25.51 -9.16
C ARG A 178 -17.00 26.28 -8.06
N GLN A 179 -16.41 27.34 -7.50
CA GLN A 179 -17.11 28.18 -6.52
C GLN A 179 -18.33 28.85 -7.15
N ASP A 180 -18.20 29.33 -8.39
CA ASP A 180 -19.28 29.97 -9.13
C ASP A 180 -20.42 28.99 -9.49
N GLN A 181 -20.09 27.75 -9.86
CA GLN A 181 -21.09 26.70 -10.12
C GLN A 181 -21.87 26.25 -8.87
N THR A 182 -21.25 26.36 -7.70
CA THR A 182 -21.90 26.01 -6.42
C THR A 182 -22.82 27.14 -5.94
N GLN A 183 -22.53 28.39 -6.31
CA GLN A 183 -23.38 29.55 -6.00
C GLN A 183 -24.55 29.73 -6.96
N ALA A 184 -24.45 29.23 -8.20
CA ALA A 184 -25.53 29.31 -9.19
C ALA A 184 -26.64 28.26 -9.01
N ASN A 185 -26.43 27.24 -8.16
CA ASN A 185 -27.38 26.15 -7.90
C ASN A 185 -28.07 26.24 -6.52
N ASN A 186 -27.91 27.37 -5.83
CA ASN A 186 -28.66 27.76 -4.62
C ASN A 186 -29.52 29.00 -4.93
#